data_AF-A0A543PV63-F1
#
_entry.id   AF-A0A543PV63-F1
#
_cell.length_a   1.000
_cell.length_b   1.000
_cell.length_c   1.000
_cell.angle_alpha   90.00
_cell.angle_beta   90.00
_cell.angle_gamma   90.00
#
_symmetry.space_group_name_H-M   'P 1'
#
loop_
_entity.id
_entity.type
_entity.pdbx_description
1 polymer ?
#
loop_
_entity_poly.entity_id
_entity_poly.type
_entity_poly.pdbx_seq_one_letter_code
_entity_poly.pdbx_strand_id
1 'polypeptide(L)'
;MSFRLRPRRCAPCSLPTRTYRSAELEARLVHDLNDLGIDYLAGSAVMLHAAGLSGRGGEVIALVATSGTGKTTAAAQLAATGATGGPFGYVTDETVAVLADGRVPPFPKPLAVIDDPDRTAVKSLLGPDRLGLLPCPDELSLHAVVLLQRDPTHDGSPLLAPVATVDAVLELVGHTSALLRLERPLRRLAEVASRGAGCFTATYAEAHTLGAPLRKLLLHKAARAEPPSWSALPDRPSAGESPEGRGRIVRADVVDGIRDGSEGLVLVGESPVHLGPLALTLWYAAGPGATDATLLDAARRTHGDHPGAERAVRAAVDHLIEVGVLRRT
;
A
#
# COMPACT_ATOMS: atom_id res chain seq x y z
N MET A 1 -45.30 -25.90 -53.12
CA MET A 1 -44.68 -26.89 -52.20
C MET A 1 -44.11 -26.14 -51.01
N SER A 2 -44.70 -26.29 -49.82
CA SER A 2 -44.28 -25.62 -48.59
C SER A 2 -43.70 -26.66 -47.63
N PHE A 3 -42.40 -26.56 -47.33
CA PHE A 3 -41.73 -27.41 -46.35
C PHE A 3 -41.93 -26.81 -44.94
N ARG A 4 -42.74 -27.46 -44.11
CA ARG A 4 -42.82 -27.18 -42.67
C ARG A 4 -41.76 -28.01 -41.93
N LEU A 5 -40.76 -27.34 -41.35
CA LEU A 5 -39.85 -27.95 -40.39
C LEU A 5 -40.58 -28.15 -39.05
N ARG A 6 -40.70 -29.40 -38.59
CA ARG A 6 -41.15 -29.72 -37.23
C ARG A 6 -39.95 -29.59 -36.26
N PRO A 7 -40.09 -28.92 -35.10
CA PRO A 7 -39.04 -28.92 -34.10
C PRO A 7 -38.97 -30.32 -33.45
N ARG A 8 -37.78 -30.92 -33.42
CA ARG A 8 -37.51 -32.10 -32.60
C ARG A 8 -37.52 -31.67 -31.14
N ARG A 9 -38.42 -32.25 -30.33
CA ARG A 9 -38.38 -32.11 -28.87
C ARG A 9 -37.16 -32.86 -28.34
N CYS A 10 -36.17 -32.13 -27.83
CA CYS A 10 -35.16 -32.72 -26.95
C CYS A 10 -35.80 -32.99 -25.58
N ALA A 11 -35.50 -34.17 -25.02
CA ALA A 11 -35.88 -34.52 -23.65
C ALA A 11 -35.26 -33.53 -22.65
N PRO A 12 -35.91 -33.27 -21.49
CA PRO A 12 -35.37 -32.38 -20.48
C PRO A 12 -34.11 -33.02 -19.88
N CYS A 13 -32.95 -32.49 -20.24
CA CYS A 13 -31.69 -32.80 -19.57
C CYS A 13 -31.67 -32.01 -18.26
N SER A 14 -31.95 -32.69 -17.15
CA SER A 14 -31.80 -32.15 -15.80
C SER A 14 -30.32 -32.10 -15.45
N LEU A 15 -29.65 -31.02 -15.84
CA LEU A 15 -28.32 -30.66 -15.34
C LEU A 15 -28.45 -29.49 -14.35
N PRO A 16 -27.98 -29.61 -13.10
CA PRO A 16 -27.91 -28.48 -12.17
C PRO A 16 -26.75 -27.56 -12.60
N THR A 17 -26.97 -26.73 -13.61
CA THR A 17 -25.88 -25.98 -14.29
C THR A 17 -26.11 -24.48 -14.45
N ARG A 18 -27.28 -23.96 -14.09
CA ARG A 18 -27.58 -22.52 -14.26
C ARG A 18 -26.96 -21.61 -13.18
N THR A 19 -26.87 -22.09 -11.95
CA THR A 19 -26.42 -21.30 -10.79
C THR A 19 -24.89 -21.22 -10.67
N TYR A 20 -24.17 -22.30 -11.01
CA TYR A 20 -22.70 -22.32 -10.92
C TYR A 20 -22.03 -21.46 -12.00
N ARG A 21 -22.56 -21.47 -13.24
CA ARG A 21 -22.02 -20.63 -14.32
C ARG A 21 -22.29 -19.14 -14.09
N SER A 22 -23.39 -18.76 -13.43
CA SER A 22 -23.69 -17.36 -13.11
C SER A 22 -22.75 -16.81 -12.05
N ALA A 23 -22.53 -17.53 -10.95
CA ALA A 23 -21.59 -17.11 -9.90
C ALA A 23 -20.15 -16.95 -10.41
N GLU A 24 -19.69 -17.83 -11.29
CA GLU A 24 -18.36 -17.73 -11.91
C GLU A 24 -18.25 -16.54 -12.88
N LEU A 25 -19.30 -16.27 -13.66
CA LEU A 25 -19.39 -15.08 -14.51
C LEU A 25 -19.42 -13.78 -13.70
N GLU A 26 -20.17 -13.75 -12.60
CA GLU A 26 -20.24 -12.60 -11.69
C GLU A 26 -18.86 -12.31 -11.07
N ALA A 27 -18.17 -13.35 -10.59
CA ALA A 27 -16.82 -13.20 -10.03
C ALA A 27 -15.82 -12.68 -11.06
N ARG A 28 -15.87 -13.23 -12.27
CA ARG A 28 -15.02 -12.74 -13.38
C ARG A 28 -15.32 -11.29 -13.72
N LEU A 29 -16.59 -10.90 -13.83
CA LEU A 29 -16.96 -9.53 -14.17
C LEU A 29 -16.46 -8.53 -13.10
N VAL A 30 -16.60 -8.86 -11.82
CA VAL A 30 -16.12 -8.00 -10.73
C VAL A 30 -14.59 -7.87 -10.76
N HIS A 31 -13.88 -8.97 -11.03
CA HIS A 31 -12.43 -8.96 -11.18
C HIS A 31 -11.98 -8.15 -12.41
N ASP A 32 -12.58 -8.41 -13.57
CA ASP A 32 -12.28 -7.70 -14.83
C ASP A 32 -12.52 -6.18 -14.69
N LEU A 33 -13.58 -5.77 -13.97
CA LEU A 33 -13.83 -4.36 -13.69
C LEU A 33 -12.74 -3.72 -12.83
N ASN A 34 -12.23 -4.45 -11.83
CA ASN A 34 -11.14 -3.97 -10.99
C ASN A 34 -9.83 -3.85 -11.80
N ASP A 35 -9.52 -4.85 -12.62
CA ASP A 35 -8.33 -4.86 -13.47
C ASP A 35 -8.37 -3.74 -14.52
N LEU A 36 -9.53 -3.52 -15.16
CA LEU A 36 -9.73 -2.40 -16.08
C LEU A 36 -9.54 -1.05 -15.37
N GLY A 37 -10.02 -0.92 -14.13
CA GLY A 37 -9.80 0.27 -13.30
C GLY A 37 -8.31 0.49 -12.98
N ILE A 38 -7.59 -0.59 -12.64
CA ILE A 38 -6.15 -0.55 -12.38
C ILE A 38 -5.40 -0.11 -13.64
N ASP A 39 -5.69 -0.73 -14.79
CA ASP A 39 -5.04 -0.39 -16.05
C ASP A 39 -5.30 1.04 -16.49
N TYR A 40 -6.53 1.53 -16.29
CA TYR A 40 -6.91 2.91 -16.61
C TYR A 40 -6.17 3.94 -15.76
N LEU A 41 -5.94 3.64 -14.48
CA LEU A 41 -5.29 4.55 -13.54
C LEU A 41 -3.77 4.36 -13.42
N ALA A 42 -3.22 3.29 -14.00
CA ALA A 42 -1.80 2.96 -13.94
C ALA A 42 -0.92 4.13 -14.40
N GLY A 43 0.00 4.54 -13.52
CA GLY A 43 0.91 5.68 -13.74
C GLY A 43 0.33 7.05 -13.41
N SER A 44 -0.96 7.16 -13.08
CA SER A 44 -1.63 8.43 -12.73
C SER A 44 -2.17 8.49 -11.31
N ALA A 45 -2.34 7.34 -10.65
CA ALA A 45 -2.82 7.24 -9.28
C ALA A 45 -2.05 6.17 -8.48
N VAL A 46 -1.90 6.38 -7.18
CA VAL A 46 -1.45 5.31 -6.28
C VAL A 46 -2.66 4.40 -6.02
N MET A 47 -2.52 3.11 -6.30
CA MET A 47 -3.61 2.14 -6.15
C MET A 47 -3.24 1.11 -5.09
N LEU A 48 -3.78 1.30 -3.90
CA LEU A 48 -3.51 0.42 -2.75
C LEU A 48 -4.50 -0.74 -2.75
N HIS A 49 -4.00 -1.96 -2.57
CA HIS A 49 -4.80 -3.14 -2.26
C HIS A 49 -5.34 -2.99 -0.83
N ALA A 50 -6.45 -2.27 -0.70
CA ALA A 50 -7.02 -1.82 0.55
C ALA A 50 -8.55 -1.75 0.47
N ALA A 51 -9.19 -1.84 1.63
CA ALA A 51 -10.59 -1.41 1.76
C ALA A 51 -10.66 0.08 2.08
N GLY A 52 -11.59 0.80 1.46
CA GLY A 52 -11.82 2.22 1.70
C GLY A 52 -13.07 2.45 2.53
N LEU A 53 -12.94 3.18 3.64
CA LEU A 53 -14.05 3.62 4.49
C LEU A 53 -14.04 5.14 4.61
N SER A 54 -15.21 5.75 4.50
CA SER A 54 -15.37 7.20 4.55
C SER A 54 -16.06 7.70 5.82
N GLY A 55 -15.61 8.86 6.28
CA GLY A 55 -16.33 9.73 7.20
C GLY A 55 -17.48 10.46 6.51
N ARG A 56 -18.27 11.20 7.30
CA ARG A 56 -19.38 12.01 6.77
C ARG A 56 -18.93 13.23 5.97
N GLY A 57 -17.70 13.69 6.20
CA GLY A 57 -17.11 14.84 5.49
C GLY A 57 -16.33 14.45 4.23
N GLY A 58 -16.29 13.16 3.87
CA GLY A 58 -15.55 12.66 2.71
C GLY A 58 -14.11 12.23 3.02
N GLU A 59 -13.70 12.27 4.28
CA GLU A 59 -12.38 11.78 4.71
C GLU A 59 -12.32 10.25 4.58
N VAL A 60 -11.34 9.73 3.84
CA VAL A 60 -11.18 8.29 3.59
C VAL A 60 -10.04 7.72 4.42
N ILE A 61 -10.31 6.58 5.06
CA ILE A 61 -9.29 5.69 5.62
C ILE A 61 -9.11 4.50 4.66
N ALA A 62 -7.87 4.29 4.22
CA ALA A 62 -7.47 3.10 3.48
C ALA A 62 -6.97 2.02 4.45
N LEU A 63 -7.70 0.91 4.54
CA LEU A 63 -7.35 -0.26 5.35
C LEU A 63 -6.53 -1.25 4.50
N VAL A 64 -5.23 -1.23 4.67
CA VAL A 64 -4.27 -2.08 3.95
C VAL A 64 -4.00 -3.33 4.78
N ALA A 65 -3.98 -4.49 4.12
CA ALA A 65 -3.66 -5.76 4.77
C ALA A 65 -3.31 -6.81 3.71
N THR A 66 -2.53 -7.81 4.10
CA THR A 66 -2.26 -9.00 3.28
C THR A 66 -3.57 -9.64 2.81
N SER A 67 -3.58 -10.16 1.58
CA SER A 67 -4.75 -10.86 1.05
C SER A 67 -5.16 -12.01 1.97
N GLY A 68 -6.47 -12.23 2.15
CA GLY A 68 -7.01 -13.29 3.02
C GLY A 68 -7.07 -12.97 4.52
N THR A 69 -6.60 -11.80 4.98
CA THR A 69 -6.59 -11.43 6.42
C THR A 69 -7.90 -10.80 6.94
N GLY A 70 -8.94 -10.74 6.10
CA GLY A 70 -10.27 -10.26 6.51
C GLY A 70 -10.60 -8.80 6.19
N LYS A 71 -9.90 -8.15 5.23
CA LYS A 71 -10.23 -6.78 4.77
C LYS A 71 -11.68 -6.61 4.35
N THR A 72 -12.18 -7.48 3.48
CA THR A 72 -13.58 -7.47 3.01
C THR A 72 -14.55 -7.62 4.19
N THR A 73 -14.23 -8.50 5.14
CA THR A 73 -15.03 -8.69 6.36
C THR A 73 -15.05 -7.42 7.22
N ALA A 74 -13.89 -6.78 7.43
CA ALA A 74 -13.80 -5.52 8.18
C ALA A 74 -14.58 -4.40 7.49
N ALA A 75 -14.44 -4.24 6.18
CA ALA A 75 -15.17 -3.25 5.41
C ALA A 75 -16.69 -3.43 5.53
N ALA A 76 -17.18 -4.66 5.34
CA ALA A 76 -18.58 -4.98 5.48
C ALA A 76 -19.12 -4.71 6.89
N GLN A 77 -18.40 -5.12 7.93
CA GLN A 77 -18.82 -4.92 9.32
C GLN A 77 -18.82 -3.45 9.75
N LEU A 78 -17.82 -2.67 9.32
CA LEU A 78 -17.66 -1.27 9.71
C LEU A 78 -18.59 -0.33 8.92
N ALA A 79 -18.95 -0.68 7.69
CA ALA A 79 -19.86 0.12 6.87
C ALA A 79 -21.34 -0.28 7.02
N ALA A 80 -21.64 -1.43 7.61
CA ALA A 80 -23.01 -1.88 7.85
C ALA A 80 -23.77 -0.90 8.76
N THR A 81 -25.05 -0.66 8.46
CA THR A 81 -25.93 0.25 9.24
C THR A 81 -25.97 -0.06 10.74
N GLY A 82 -25.81 -1.33 11.12
CA GLY A 82 -25.75 -1.80 12.50
C GLY A 82 -24.36 -1.74 13.17
N ALA A 83 -23.34 -1.14 12.53
CA ALA A 83 -21.98 -1.13 13.03
C ALA A 83 -21.84 -0.45 14.40
N THR A 84 -21.18 -1.12 15.33
CA THR A 84 -20.88 -0.60 16.67
C THR A 84 -19.95 0.61 16.58
N GLY A 85 -20.33 1.72 17.20
CA GLY A 85 -19.63 3.00 17.08
C GLY A 85 -20.10 3.87 15.91
N GLY A 86 -21.09 3.40 15.14
CA GLY A 86 -21.71 4.11 14.02
C GLY A 86 -21.14 3.65 12.66
N PRO A 87 -21.92 3.72 11.58
CA PRO A 87 -21.53 3.22 10.26
C PRO A 87 -20.64 4.18 9.46
N PHE A 88 -19.59 3.64 8.83
CA PHE A 88 -18.78 4.35 7.83
C PHE A 88 -19.45 4.28 6.46
N GLY A 89 -19.18 5.24 5.57
CA GLY A 89 -19.57 5.09 4.17
C GLY A 89 -18.63 4.14 3.45
N TYR A 90 -19.16 3.16 2.73
CA TYR A 90 -18.41 2.18 1.94
C TYR A 90 -17.88 2.82 0.66
N VAL A 91 -16.56 2.76 0.47
CA VAL A 91 -15.89 3.24 -0.75
C VAL A 91 -15.57 2.06 -1.68
N THR A 92 -14.90 1.03 -1.15
CA THR A 92 -14.50 -0.19 -1.85
C THR A 92 -13.94 -1.21 -0.85
N ASP A 93 -13.80 -2.49 -1.22
CA ASP A 93 -13.18 -3.54 -0.39
C ASP A 93 -11.83 -4.06 -0.92
N GLU A 94 -11.39 -3.62 -2.10
CA GLU A 94 -10.24 -4.21 -2.81
C GLU A 94 -9.17 -3.20 -3.22
N THR A 95 -9.53 -2.12 -3.92
CA THR A 95 -8.57 -1.18 -4.49
C THR A 95 -8.93 0.26 -4.17
N VAL A 96 -8.16 0.92 -3.30
CA VAL A 96 -8.28 2.36 -3.04
C VAL A 96 -7.32 3.10 -3.97
N ALA A 97 -7.88 3.84 -4.93
CA ALA A 97 -7.11 4.73 -5.80
C ALA A 97 -6.99 6.13 -5.17
N VAL A 98 -5.78 6.67 -5.15
CA VAL A 98 -5.45 8.00 -4.64
C VAL A 98 -4.82 8.83 -5.76
N LEU A 99 -5.54 9.85 -6.20
CA LEU A 99 -5.10 10.76 -7.27
C LEU A 99 -3.97 11.69 -6.79
N ALA A 100 -3.35 12.40 -7.73
CA ALA A 100 -2.27 13.36 -7.46
C ALA A 100 -2.61 14.40 -6.38
N ASP A 101 -3.84 14.92 -6.42
CA ASP A 101 -4.37 15.89 -5.46
C ASP A 101 -4.84 15.26 -4.13
N GLY A 102 -4.84 13.93 -4.03
CA GLY A 102 -5.30 13.15 -2.88
C GLY A 102 -6.78 12.81 -2.89
N ARG A 103 -7.52 13.14 -3.95
CA ARG A 103 -8.90 12.66 -4.12
C ARG A 103 -8.93 11.14 -4.27
N VAL A 104 -10.03 10.55 -3.80
CA VAL A 104 -10.29 9.12 -3.89
C VAL A 104 -11.56 8.89 -4.70
N PRO A 105 -11.50 8.35 -5.93
CA PRO A 105 -12.72 8.00 -6.65
C PRO A 105 -13.49 6.90 -5.90
N PRO A 106 -14.81 7.03 -5.67
CA PRO A 106 -15.60 5.96 -5.09
C PRO A 106 -15.69 4.78 -6.07
N PHE A 107 -15.55 3.54 -5.56
CA PHE A 107 -15.69 2.33 -6.36
C PHE A 107 -16.41 1.22 -5.58
N PRO A 108 -17.73 1.39 -5.32
CA PRO A 108 -18.50 0.52 -4.44
C PRO A 108 -18.91 -0.78 -5.15
N LYS A 109 -17.92 -1.62 -5.47
CA LYS A 109 -18.16 -2.90 -6.16
C LYS A 109 -18.83 -3.93 -5.23
N PRO A 110 -19.44 -4.99 -5.78
CA PRO A 110 -19.92 -6.12 -4.98
C PRO A 110 -18.79 -6.78 -4.17
N LEU A 111 -19.10 -7.15 -2.93
CA LEU A 111 -18.16 -7.76 -1.99
C LEU A 111 -18.25 -9.28 -2.07
N ALA A 112 -17.10 -9.96 -2.06
CA ALA A 112 -17.03 -11.41 -1.96
C ALA A 112 -17.03 -11.83 -0.49
N VAL A 113 -18.21 -12.10 0.06
CA VAL A 113 -18.42 -12.42 1.48
C VAL A 113 -18.72 -13.89 1.70
N ILE A 114 -18.43 -14.38 2.91
CA ILE A 114 -18.86 -15.70 3.36
C ILE A 114 -20.27 -15.55 3.94
N ASP A 115 -21.25 -16.08 3.22
CA ASP A 115 -22.68 -16.00 3.51
C ASP A 115 -23.21 -17.22 4.28
N ASP A 116 -22.42 -18.30 4.35
CA ASP A 116 -22.72 -19.49 5.13
C ASP A 116 -21.49 -19.87 5.99
N PRO A 117 -21.56 -19.73 7.33
CA PRO A 117 -20.47 -20.09 8.24
C PRO A 117 -20.06 -21.56 8.15
N ASP A 118 -20.97 -22.45 7.77
CA ASP A 118 -20.71 -23.88 7.61
C ASP A 118 -20.08 -24.20 6.24
N ARG A 119 -20.04 -23.22 5.33
CA ARG A 119 -19.46 -23.32 3.99
C ARG A 119 -18.48 -22.16 3.70
N THR A 120 -17.54 -21.95 4.61
CA THR A 120 -16.50 -20.90 4.53
C THR A 120 -15.68 -20.86 3.23
N ALA A 121 -15.63 -21.97 2.49
CA ALA A 121 -14.95 -22.06 1.19
C ALA A 121 -15.74 -21.44 0.02
N VAL A 122 -17.03 -21.17 0.18
CA VAL A 122 -17.89 -20.59 -0.86
C VAL A 122 -18.17 -19.14 -0.50
N LYS A 123 -17.68 -18.21 -1.33
CA LYS A 123 -18.01 -16.80 -1.23
C LYS A 123 -19.12 -16.45 -2.22
N SER A 124 -20.14 -15.76 -1.78
CA SER A 124 -21.10 -15.09 -2.67
C SER A 124 -20.68 -13.65 -2.91
N LEU A 125 -21.08 -13.13 -4.07
CA LEU A 125 -20.97 -11.71 -4.39
C LEU A 125 -22.26 -11.02 -4.01
N LEU A 126 -22.17 -10.13 -3.01
CA LEU A 126 -23.29 -9.33 -2.56
C LEU A 126 -23.00 -7.86 -2.80
N GLY A 127 -23.95 -7.18 -3.42
CA GLY A 127 -23.89 -5.73 -3.61
C GLY A 127 -23.96 -4.98 -2.26
N PRO A 128 -23.39 -3.77 -2.16
CA PRO A 128 -23.41 -2.98 -0.93
C PRO A 128 -24.80 -2.78 -0.33
N ASP A 129 -25.80 -2.50 -1.18
CA ASP A 129 -27.20 -2.30 -0.75
C ASP A 129 -27.78 -3.55 -0.08
N ARG A 130 -27.46 -4.74 -0.60
CA ARG A 130 -27.94 -6.02 -0.06
C ARG A 130 -27.30 -6.33 1.29
N LEU A 131 -26.10 -5.83 1.53
CA LEU A 131 -25.39 -5.92 2.80
C LEU A 131 -25.75 -4.80 3.77
N GLY A 132 -26.60 -3.83 3.36
CA GLY A 132 -26.95 -2.67 4.18
C GLY A 132 -25.75 -1.78 4.49
N LEU A 133 -24.77 -1.71 3.58
CA LEU A 133 -23.63 -0.81 3.72
C LEU A 133 -24.06 0.61 3.40
N LEU A 134 -23.59 1.59 4.17
CA LEU A 134 -23.89 2.99 3.86
C LEU A 134 -23.11 3.48 2.64
N PRO A 135 -23.71 4.32 1.78
CA PRO A 135 -22.96 5.00 0.73
C PRO A 135 -21.95 5.99 1.31
N CYS A 136 -20.90 6.25 0.57
CA CYS A 136 -19.95 7.33 0.84
C CYS A 136 -20.41 8.66 0.20
N PRO A 137 -19.91 9.81 0.67
CA PRO A 137 -20.10 11.10 -0.02
C PRO A 137 -19.49 11.09 -1.44
N ASP A 138 -19.97 12.00 -2.30
CA ASP A 138 -19.48 12.11 -3.70
C ASP A 138 -18.04 12.64 -3.78
N GLU A 139 -17.66 13.51 -2.85
CA GLU A 139 -16.32 14.09 -2.77
C GLU A 139 -15.54 13.40 -1.66
N LEU A 140 -14.49 12.68 -2.05
CA LEU A 140 -13.66 11.92 -1.13
C LEU A 140 -12.20 12.33 -1.23
N SER A 141 -11.51 12.35 -0.09
CA SER A 141 -10.08 12.61 -0.01
C SER A 141 -9.42 11.68 1.01
N LEU A 142 -8.23 11.19 0.69
CA LEU A 142 -7.48 10.34 1.61
C LEU A 142 -7.11 11.15 2.86
N HIS A 143 -7.43 10.58 4.03
CA HIS A 143 -7.11 11.16 5.33
C HIS A 143 -6.14 10.30 6.13
N ALA A 144 -6.18 8.97 6.00
CA ALA A 144 -5.20 8.11 6.66
C ALA A 144 -5.04 6.76 5.94
N VAL A 145 -3.87 6.14 6.16
CA VAL A 145 -3.61 4.76 5.81
C VAL A 145 -3.46 3.95 7.09
N VAL A 146 -4.11 2.79 7.16
CA VAL A 146 -4.05 1.90 8.32
C VAL A 146 -3.65 0.50 7.88
N LEU A 147 -2.48 0.05 8.34
CA LEU A 147 -1.93 -1.28 8.16
C LEU A 147 -2.56 -2.21 9.21
N LEU A 148 -3.44 -3.11 8.78
CA LEU A 148 -4.16 -4.03 9.65
C LEU A 148 -3.29 -5.20 10.08
N GLN A 149 -3.15 -5.37 11.40
CA GLN A 149 -2.44 -6.48 12.02
C GLN A 149 -3.41 -7.26 12.91
N ARG A 150 -4.06 -8.26 12.33
CA ARG A 150 -5.00 -9.10 13.09
C ARG A 150 -4.21 -10.05 14.00
N ASP A 151 -4.40 -9.91 15.30
CA ASP A 151 -3.86 -10.80 16.33
C ASP A 151 -5.01 -11.34 17.18
N PRO A 152 -5.40 -12.62 17.00
CA PRO A 152 -6.47 -13.25 17.79
C PRO A 152 -6.19 -13.31 19.30
N THR A 153 -4.94 -13.13 19.72
CA THR A 153 -4.52 -13.12 21.13
C THR A 153 -4.51 -11.72 21.73
N HIS A 154 -4.71 -10.68 20.92
CA HIS A 154 -4.78 -9.30 21.39
C HIS A 154 -6.00 -9.11 22.30
N ASP A 155 -5.75 -8.69 23.54
CA ASP A 155 -6.80 -8.40 24.51
C ASP A 155 -7.09 -6.89 24.58
N GLY A 156 -8.38 -6.55 24.72
CA GLY A 156 -8.84 -5.18 24.85
C GLY A 156 -9.07 -4.44 23.52
N SER A 157 -9.02 -3.09 23.59
CA SER A 157 -9.30 -2.22 22.45
C SER A 157 -8.17 -2.24 21.42
N PRO A 158 -8.46 -2.03 20.12
CA PRO A 158 -7.42 -1.94 19.10
C PRO A 158 -6.37 -0.88 19.43
N LEU A 159 -5.10 -1.22 19.21
CA LEU A 159 -3.99 -0.30 19.37
C LEU A 159 -3.64 0.31 18.02
N LEU A 160 -3.74 1.64 17.91
CA LEU A 160 -3.26 2.40 16.76
C LEU A 160 -1.92 3.03 17.10
N ALA A 161 -0.88 2.67 16.37
CA ALA A 161 0.46 3.25 16.51
C ALA A 161 0.89 3.94 15.21
N PRO A 162 1.40 5.18 15.26
CA PRO A 162 1.90 5.86 14.06
C PRO A 162 3.10 5.13 13.48
N VAL A 163 3.23 5.15 12.15
CA VAL A 163 4.32 4.51 11.40
C VAL A 163 5.16 5.59 10.75
N ALA A 164 6.49 5.49 10.89
CA ALA A 164 7.41 6.39 10.22
C ALA A 164 7.29 6.27 8.70
N THR A 165 7.58 7.33 7.96
CA THR A 165 7.28 7.38 6.52
C THR A 165 8.01 6.28 5.76
N VAL A 166 9.29 6.05 6.05
CA VAL A 166 10.10 5.03 5.37
C VAL A 166 9.53 3.64 5.58
N ASP A 167 9.17 3.28 6.81
CA ASP A 167 8.56 1.99 7.14
C ASP A 167 7.20 1.83 6.47
N ALA A 168 6.38 2.88 6.49
CA ALA A 168 5.08 2.89 5.83
C ALA A 168 5.22 2.66 4.33
N VAL A 169 6.13 3.37 3.67
CA VAL A 169 6.37 3.21 2.23
C VAL A 169 6.89 1.81 1.91
N LEU A 170 7.84 1.29 2.70
CA LEU A 170 8.38 -0.06 2.52
C LEU A 170 7.27 -1.12 2.54
N GLU A 171 6.34 -1.04 3.50
CA GLU A 171 5.18 -1.93 3.56
C GLU A 171 4.22 -1.72 2.37
N LEU A 172 3.94 -0.45 2.02
CA LEU A 172 2.98 -0.12 0.96
C LEU A 172 3.45 -0.54 -0.43
N VAL A 173 4.76 -0.70 -0.67
CA VAL A 173 5.27 -1.24 -1.95
C VAL A 173 4.61 -2.58 -2.28
N GLY A 174 4.54 -3.50 -1.32
CA GLY A 174 3.93 -4.83 -1.50
C GLY A 174 2.41 -4.80 -1.70
N HIS A 175 1.79 -3.66 -1.42
CA HIS A 175 0.35 -3.45 -1.51
C HIS A 175 -0.05 -2.47 -2.62
N THR A 176 0.87 -2.06 -3.49
CA THR A 176 0.57 -1.09 -4.54
C THR A 176 0.55 -1.74 -5.93
N SER A 177 -0.59 -1.67 -6.61
CA SER A 177 -0.73 -2.12 -7.99
C SER A 177 -0.02 -1.17 -8.95
N ALA A 178 0.67 -1.72 -9.96
CA ALA A 178 1.34 -0.97 -11.03
C ALA A 178 2.33 0.11 -10.53
N LEU A 179 2.97 -0.11 -9.37
CA LEU A 179 3.87 0.85 -8.73
C LEU A 179 4.93 1.44 -9.69
N LEU A 180 5.61 0.57 -10.44
CA LEU A 180 6.69 0.97 -11.35
C LEU A 180 6.24 1.77 -12.58
N ARG A 181 4.94 1.90 -12.81
CA ARG A 181 4.38 2.77 -13.85
C ARG A 181 4.22 4.21 -13.38
N LEU A 182 4.34 4.48 -12.08
CA LEU A 182 4.33 5.83 -11.52
C LEU A 182 5.65 6.54 -11.78
N GLU A 183 5.57 7.85 -12.02
CA GLU A 183 6.73 8.72 -11.89
C GLU A 183 7.08 8.87 -10.40
N ARG A 184 8.34 8.61 -10.04
CA ARG A 184 8.85 8.70 -8.66
C ARG A 184 7.96 7.92 -7.66
N PRO A 185 7.90 6.59 -7.80
CA PRO A 185 6.95 5.75 -7.05
C PRO A 185 7.07 5.86 -5.53
N LEU A 186 8.28 5.91 -4.97
CA LEU A 186 8.49 5.99 -3.53
C LEU A 186 8.05 7.35 -2.97
N ARG A 187 8.27 8.45 -3.71
CA ARG A 187 7.78 9.77 -3.33
C ARG A 187 6.26 9.83 -3.34
N ARG A 188 5.63 9.25 -4.37
CA ARG A 188 4.17 9.15 -4.46
C ARG A 188 3.58 8.36 -3.29
N LEU A 189 4.22 7.26 -2.89
CA LEU A 189 3.84 6.52 -1.68
C LEU A 189 4.07 7.31 -0.40
N ALA A 190 5.17 8.06 -0.29
CA ALA A 190 5.46 8.91 0.86
C ALA A 190 4.40 10.01 1.03
N GLU A 191 4.00 10.65 -0.07
CA GLU A 191 2.90 11.64 -0.09
C GLU A 191 1.58 11.04 0.39
N VAL A 192 1.28 9.79 0.01
CA VAL A 192 0.09 9.06 0.46
C VAL A 192 0.19 8.70 1.95
N ALA A 193 1.34 8.18 2.39
CA ALA A 193 1.58 7.76 3.76
C ALA A 193 1.61 8.94 4.75
N SER A 194 2.00 10.13 4.32
CA SER A 194 2.05 11.33 5.16
C SER A 194 0.79 12.21 5.04
N ARG A 195 -0.23 11.80 4.29
CA ARG A 195 -1.42 12.64 4.07
C ARG A 195 -2.38 12.59 5.26
N GLY A 196 -3.00 13.74 5.56
CA GLY A 196 -4.01 13.87 6.61
C GLY A 196 -3.44 13.54 7.99
N ALA A 197 -3.95 12.49 8.62
CA ALA A 197 -3.43 11.97 9.88
C ALA A 197 -2.17 11.10 9.72
N GLY A 198 -1.83 10.67 8.50
CA GLY A 198 -0.67 9.85 8.19
C GLY A 198 -0.96 8.34 8.16
N CYS A 199 0.07 7.54 8.43
CA CYS A 199 0.01 6.08 8.40
C CYS A 199 0.09 5.49 9.82
N PHE A 200 -0.73 4.47 10.08
CA PHE A 200 -0.80 3.78 11.36
C PHE A 200 -0.79 2.26 11.18
N THR A 201 -0.20 1.53 12.12
CA THR A 201 -0.58 0.13 12.33
C THR A 201 -1.81 0.07 13.23
N ALA A 202 -2.68 -0.90 12.99
CA ALA A 202 -3.78 -1.23 13.88
C ALA A 202 -3.67 -2.70 14.29
N THR A 203 -3.32 -2.95 15.54
CA THR A 203 -3.35 -4.30 16.14
C THR A 203 -4.73 -4.55 16.74
N TYR A 204 -5.39 -5.65 16.34
CA TYR A 204 -6.76 -5.96 16.76
C TYR A 204 -7.08 -7.46 16.67
N ALA A 205 -8.00 -7.95 17.50
CA ALA A 205 -8.52 -9.31 17.37
C ALA A 205 -9.72 -9.40 16.42
N GLU A 206 -10.69 -8.50 16.61
CA GLU A 206 -12.00 -8.54 15.94
C GLU A 206 -12.33 -7.23 15.22
N ALA A 207 -12.71 -7.31 13.95
CA ALA A 207 -12.80 -6.12 13.08
C ALA A 207 -13.87 -5.11 13.52
N HIS A 208 -14.98 -5.56 14.10
CA HIS A 208 -16.03 -4.67 14.63
C HIS A 208 -15.53 -3.73 15.75
N THR A 209 -14.42 -4.05 16.41
CA THR A 209 -13.82 -3.20 17.46
C THR A 209 -13.04 -2.00 16.90
N LEU A 210 -12.70 -2.00 15.61
CA LEU A 210 -11.96 -0.93 14.95
C LEU A 210 -12.79 0.35 14.78
N GLY A 211 -14.11 0.29 14.89
CA GLY A 211 -14.98 1.42 14.53
C GLY A 211 -14.71 2.69 15.35
N ALA A 212 -14.65 2.57 16.68
CA ALA A 212 -14.38 3.71 17.56
C ALA A 212 -12.99 4.36 17.33
N PRO A 213 -11.86 3.61 17.32
CA PRO A 213 -10.55 4.21 17.09
C PRO A 213 -10.40 4.82 15.69
N LEU A 214 -10.94 4.19 14.64
CA LEU A 214 -10.91 4.75 13.29
C LEU A 214 -11.73 6.05 13.18
N ARG A 215 -12.86 6.18 13.89
CA ARG A 215 -13.59 7.45 13.97
C ARG A 215 -12.80 8.54 14.68
N LYS A 216 -12.13 8.19 15.78
CA LYS A 216 -11.25 9.14 16.47
C LYS A 216 -10.13 9.62 15.53
N LEU A 217 -9.63 8.74 14.68
CA LEU A 217 -8.63 9.08 13.66
C LEU A 217 -9.19 10.03 12.59
N LEU A 218 -10.43 9.82 12.12
CA LEU A 218 -11.11 10.78 11.22
C LEU A 218 -11.29 12.17 11.84
N LEU A 219 -11.59 12.22 13.14
CA LEU A 219 -11.73 13.48 13.89
C LEU A 219 -10.39 14.12 14.22
N HIS A 220 -9.27 13.40 14.04
CA HIS A 220 -7.95 13.96 14.23
C HIS A 220 -7.71 15.01 13.14
N LYS A 221 -7.90 16.28 13.50
CA LYS A 221 -7.50 17.39 12.65
C LYS A 221 -6.01 17.25 12.42
N ALA A 222 -5.61 17.15 11.15
CA ALA A 222 -4.22 17.39 10.79
C ALA A 222 -3.84 18.74 11.42
N ALA A 223 -3.00 18.73 12.45
CA ALA A 223 -2.45 19.95 13.00
C ALA A 223 -1.83 20.69 11.82
N ARG A 224 -2.30 21.92 11.58
CA ARG A 224 -1.97 22.81 10.47
C ARG A 224 -0.69 22.36 9.74
N ALA A 225 -0.87 21.62 8.65
CA ALA A 225 0.13 20.74 8.02
C ALA A 225 1.57 21.12 8.33
N GLU A 226 2.14 20.53 9.38
CA GLU A 226 3.59 20.51 9.49
C GLU A 226 4.10 19.84 8.21
N PRO A 227 5.13 20.41 7.56
CA PRO A 227 5.68 19.78 6.38
C PRO A 227 6.06 18.34 6.73
N PRO A 228 5.82 17.39 5.81
CA PRO A 228 6.17 16.00 6.07
C PRO A 228 7.65 15.92 6.48
N SER A 229 7.95 15.05 7.45
CA SER A 229 9.32 14.88 7.96
C SER A 229 10.27 14.30 6.91
N TRP A 230 9.72 13.70 5.85
CA TRP A 230 10.47 13.07 4.79
C TRP A 230 10.94 14.06 3.71
N SER A 231 12.02 13.70 3.01
CA SER A 231 12.51 14.42 1.83
C SER A 231 12.95 13.46 0.72
N ALA A 232 12.89 13.93 -0.51
CA ALA A 232 13.39 13.18 -1.66
C ALA A 232 14.91 13.01 -1.59
N LEU A 233 15.39 11.82 -1.92
CA LEU A 233 16.80 11.58 -2.24
C LEU A 233 17.05 11.88 -3.72
N PRO A 234 18.25 12.34 -4.09
CA PRO A 234 18.59 12.56 -5.50
C PRO A 234 18.61 11.24 -6.29
N ASP A 235 17.88 11.20 -7.41
CA ASP A 235 17.74 10.02 -8.29
C ASP A 235 19.04 9.71 -9.06
N ARG A 236 19.84 10.74 -9.31
CA ARG A 236 21.12 10.65 -10.04
C ARG A 236 22.21 11.45 -9.33
N PRO A 237 23.48 11.07 -9.49
CA PRO A 237 24.61 11.96 -9.20
C PRO A 237 24.44 13.28 -9.97
N SER A 238 24.85 14.40 -9.37
CA SER A 238 24.68 15.73 -9.99
C SER A 238 25.39 15.79 -11.35
N ALA A 239 24.78 16.38 -12.39
CA ALA A 239 25.42 16.52 -13.69
C ALA A 239 26.72 17.35 -13.57
N GLY A 240 27.87 16.67 -13.64
CA GLY A 240 29.20 17.21 -13.31
C GLY A 240 30.04 16.28 -12.42
N GLU A 241 29.39 15.37 -11.71
CA GLU A 241 29.99 14.29 -10.92
C GLU A 241 30.40 13.13 -11.85
N SER A 242 31.43 13.33 -12.69
CA SER A 242 32.04 12.18 -13.40
C SER A 242 32.71 11.28 -12.37
N PRO A 243 32.59 9.94 -12.46
CA PRO A 243 33.23 9.03 -11.52
C PRO A 243 34.74 9.31 -11.46
N GLU A 244 35.21 9.79 -10.30
CA GLU A 244 36.59 10.27 -10.15
C GLU A 244 37.54 9.10 -9.89
N GLY A 245 38.17 8.60 -10.95
CA GLY A 245 39.29 7.65 -10.87
C GLY A 245 38.87 6.18 -10.74
N ARG A 246 39.72 5.29 -11.24
CA ARG A 246 39.50 3.83 -11.23
C ARG A 246 39.56 3.28 -9.80
N GLY A 247 38.67 2.35 -9.47
CA GLY A 247 38.61 1.65 -8.18
C GLY A 247 37.85 2.40 -7.09
N ARG A 248 37.18 3.52 -7.41
CA ARG A 248 36.40 4.29 -6.43
C ARG A 248 34.98 3.78 -6.29
N ILE A 249 34.43 3.96 -5.09
CA ILE A 249 33.06 3.62 -4.75
C ILE A 249 32.19 4.85 -5.03
N VAL A 250 31.17 4.69 -5.85
CA VAL A 250 30.25 5.76 -6.26
C VAL A 250 28.82 5.33 -6.05
N ARG A 251 27.91 6.31 -5.96
CA ARG A 251 26.47 6.03 -6.00
C ARG A 251 26.08 5.43 -7.34
N ALA A 252 25.23 4.40 -7.29
CA ALA A 252 24.54 3.92 -8.48
C ALA A 252 23.38 4.87 -8.84
N ASP A 253 22.92 4.79 -10.10
CA ASP A 253 21.68 5.46 -10.50
C ASP A 253 20.50 4.73 -9.86
N VAL A 254 19.59 5.48 -9.24
CA VAL A 254 18.37 4.93 -8.63
C VAL A 254 17.15 5.47 -9.38
N VAL A 255 16.06 4.71 -9.38
CA VAL A 255 14.80 5.12 -10.03
C VAL A 255 14.13 6.22 -9.22
N ASP A 256 14.16 6.09 -7.89
CA ASP A 256 13.58 7.02 -6.94
C ASP A 256 14.19 6.81 -5.55
N GLY A 257 14.03 7.78 -4.66
CA GLY A 257 14.39 7.62 -3.26
C GLY A 257 13.78 8.64 -2.33
N ILE A 258 13.58 8.24 -1.08
CA ILE A 258 13.09 9.07 0.02
C ILE A 258 13.95 8.84 1.26
N ARG A 259 13.92 9.79 2.19
CA ARG A 259 14.46 9.63 3.54
C ARG A 259 13.56 10.26 4.57
N ASP A 260 13.62 9.75 5.79
CA ASP A 260 12.96 10.31 6.97
C ASP A 260 13.94 10.17 8.15
N GLY A 261 14.47 11.30 8.63
CA GLY A 261 15.56 11.29 9.62
C GLY A 261 16.82 10.57 9.13
N SER A 262 17.21 9.51 9.84
CA SER A 262 18.38 8.66 9.55
C SER A 262 18.07 7.44 8.68
N GLU A 263 16.81 7.21 8.33
CA GLU A 263 16.38 6.11 7.50
C GLU A 263 16.16 6.58 6.06
N GLY A 264 16.46 5.72 5.09
CA GLY A 264 16.26 5.98 3.67
C GLY A 264 15.66 4.77 2.97
N LEU A 265 15.00 5.02 1.85
CA LEU A 265 14.53 3.97 0.95
C LEU A 265 14.84 4.41 -0.48
N VAL A 266 15.51 3.55 -1.23
CA VAL A 266 15.82 3.78 -2.65
C VAL A 266 15.26 2.65 -3.50
N LEU A 267 14.85 2.96 -4.71
CA LEU A 267 14.38 1.98 -5.69
C LEU A 267 15.49 1.71 -6.71
N VAL A 268 16.11 0.54 -6.63
CA VAL A 268 17.15 0.09 -7.58
C VAL A 268 16.49 -0.82 -8.60
N GLY A 269 16.32 -0.32 -9.83
CA GLY A 269 15.49 -1.00 -10.83
C GLY A 269 14.06 -1.18 -10.33
N GLU A 270 13.70 -2.42 -9.99
CA GLU A 270 12.37 -2.78 -9.49
C GLU A 270 12.34 -3.08 -7.98
N SER A 271 13.51 -3.10 -7.34
CA SER A 271 13.66 -3.56 -5.96
C SER A 271 13.83 -2.40 -4.97
N PRO A 272 12.96 -2.25 -3.97
CA PRO A 272 13.18 -1.29 -2.88
C PRO A 272 14.31 -1.79 -1.97
N VAL A 273 15.25 -0.90 -1.64
CA VAL A 273 16.36 -1.18 -0.74
C VAL A 273 16.32 -0.20 0.42
N HIS A 274 16.13 -0.74 1.63
CA HIS A 274 16.14 0.04 2.86
C HIS A 274 17.57 0.42 3.24
N LEU A 275 17.78 1.71 3.53
CA LEU A 275 19.05 2.29 3.94
C LEU A 275 18.95 2.71 5.40
N GLY A 276 19.38 1.82 6.30
CA GLY A 276 19.56 2.16 7.70
C GLY A 276 20.62 3.26 7.91
N PRO A 277 20.84 3.72 9.15
CA PRO A 277 21.64 4.91 9.44
C PRO A 277 23.08 4.86 8.89
N LEU A 278 23.74 3.71 9.02
CA LEU A 278 25.08 3.49 8.47
C LEU A 278 25.05 3.48 6.94
N ALA A 279 24.12 2.73 6.34
CA ALA A 279 23.99 2.62 4.89
C ALA A 279 23.73 3.98 4.23
N LEU A 280 22.83 4.78 4.81
CA LEU A 280 22.52 6.13 4.33
C LEU A 280 23.74 7.06 4.43
N THR A 281 24.51 6.96 5.52
CA THR A 281 25.77 7.72 5.69
C THR A 281 26.78 7.36 4.61
N LEU A 282 26.99 6.07 4.36
CA LEU A 282 27.91 5.59 3.33
C LEU A 282 27.45 6.00 1.93
N TRP A 283 26.14 5.96 1.67
CA TRP A 283 25.57 6.40 0.40
C TRP A 283 25.83 7.88 0.12
N TYR A 284 25.63 8.75 1.11
CA TYR A 284 25.97 10.17 0.98
C TYR A 284 27.47 10.40 0.80
N ALA A 285 28.30 9.69 1.59
CA ALA A 285 29.75 9.82 1.54
C ALA A 285 30.36 9.30 0.23
N ALA A 286 29.72 8.33 -0.43
CA ALA A 286 30.17 7.80 -1.71
C ALA A 286 30.16 8.88 -2.80
N GLY A 287 29.12 9.73 -2.85
CA GLY A 287 29.03 10.86 -3.77
C GLY A 287 29.48 10.50 -5.20
N PRO A 288 30.39 11.29 -5.82
CA PRO A 288 31.00 11.01 -7.13
C PRO A 288 32.19 10.04 -7.09
N GLY A 289 32.71 9.67 -5.92
CA GLY A 289 33.97 8.94 -5.79
C GLY A 289 34.55 8.93 -4.39
N ALA A 290 34.36 7.83 -3.66
CA ALA A 290 34.95 7.61 -2.33
C ALA A 290 35.95 6.45 -2.32
N THR A 291 36.87 6.49 -1.36
CA THR A 291 37.67 5.33 -0.93
C THR A 291 37.07 4.68 0.32
N ASP A 292 37.44 3.43 0.59
CA ASP A 292 37.10 2.77 1.86
C ASP A 292 37.51 3.61 3.08
N ALA A 293 38.66 4.29 3.03
CA ALA A 293 39.12 5.17 4.10
C ALA A 293 38.19 6.37 4.32
N THR A 294 37.78 7.05 3.23
CA THR A 294 36.85 8.19 3.35
C THR A 294 35.46 7.78 3.85
N LEU A 295 35.00 6.58 3.47
CA LEU A 295 33.74 6.01 3.94
C LEU A 295 33.82 5.64 5.42
N LEU A 296 34.93 5.05 5.86
CA LEU A 296 35.18 4.76 7.27
C LEU A 296 35.20 6.03 8.12
N ASP A 297 35.89 7.07 7.66
CA ASP A 297 35.95 8.35 8.36
C ASP A 297 34.57 9.01 8.45
N ALA A 298 33.76 8.95 7.39
CA ALA A 298 32.39 9.44 7.41
C ALA A 298 31.52 8.67 8.42
N ALA A 299 31.67 7.34 8.47
CA ALA A 299 30.97 6.51 9.45
C ALA A 299 31.38 6.86 10.89
N ARG A 300 32.68 6.97 11.18
CA ARG A 300 33.19 7.35 12.52
C ARG A 300 32.72 8.73 12.96
N ARG A 301 32.76 9.72 12.05
CA ARG A 301 32.27 11.09 12.35
C ARG A 301 30.79 11.12 12.70
N THR A 302 29.97 10.25 12.09
CA THR A 302 28.51 10.29 12.24
C THR A 302 28.02 9.40 13.38
N HIS A 303 28.59 8.19 13.52
CA HIS A 303 28.12 7.15 14.44
C HIS A 303 29.03 6.95 15.67
N GLY A 304 30.15 7.68 15.73
CA GLY A 304 31.17 7.53 16.76
C GLY A 304 32.18 6.43 16.46
N ASP A 305 33.25 6.40 17.26
CA ASP A 305 34.30 5.39 17.15
C ASP A 305 33.83 4.03 17.69
N HIS A 306 34.20 2.96 16.98
CA HIS A 306 33.91 1.60 17.39
C HIS A 306 35.06 0.66 16.99
N PRO A 307 35.50 -0.29 17.86
CA PRO A 307 36.60 -1.20 17.54
C PRO A 307 36.36 -2.05 16.27
N GLY A 308 35.09 -2.32 15.95
CA GLY A 308 34.67 -3.06 14.76
C GLY A 308 34.29 -2.20 13.55
N ALA A 309 34.51 -0.88 13.57
CA ALA A 309 34.02 0.04 12.52
C ALA A 309 34.51 -0.35 11.12
N GLU A 310 35.78 -0.72 10.97
CA GLU A 310 36.35 -1.12 9.67
C GLU A 310 35.63 -2.33 9.06
N ARG A 311 35.39 -3.36 9.88
CA ARG A 311 34.67 -4.56 9.44
C ARG A 311 33.22 -4.26 9.10
N ALA A 312 32.54 -3.45 9.92
CA ALA A 312 31.15 -3.08 9.71
C ALA A 312 30.97 -2.24 8.43
N VAL A 313 31.83 -1.24 8.21
CA VAL A 313 31.80 -0.41 7.00
C VAL A 313 32.10 -1.26 5.76
N ARG A 314 33.12 -2.12 5.79
CA ARG A 314 33.41 -3.00 4.65
C ARG A 314 32.23 -3.91 4.30
N ALA A 315 31.65 -4.57 5.31
CA ALA A 315 30.48 -5.44 5.11
C ALA A 315 29.28 -4.66 4.55
N ALA A 316 29.02 -3.45 5.06
CA ALA A 316 27.95 -2.60 4.57
C ALA A 316 28.19 -2.13 3.13
N VAL A 317 29.42 -1.74 2.79
CA VAL A 317 29.80 -1.35 1.41
C VAL A 317 29.63 -2.52 0.45
N ASP A 318 30.14 -3.70 0.79
CA ASP A 318 30.05 -4.88 -0.06
C ASP A 318 28.57 -5.27 -0.27
N HIS A 319 27.75 -5.21 0.77
CA HIS A 319 26.31 -5.43 0.65
C HIS A 319 25.62 -4.37 -0.21
N LEU A 320 25.94 -3.08 -0.04
CA LEU A 320 25.36 -2.00 -0.86
C LEU A 320 25.76 -2.10 -2.34
N ILE A 321 26.94 -2.64 -2.63
CA ILE A 321 27.36 -2.96 -4.00
C ILE A 321 26.57 -4.16 -4.54
N GLU A 322 26.41 -5.21 -3.74
CA GLU A 322 25.65 -6.41 -4.11
C GLU A 322 24.20 -6.09 -4.48
N VAL A 323 23.53 -5.25 -3.69
CA VAL A 323 22.14 -4.82 -3.96
C VAL A 323 22.03 -3.64 -4.94
N GLY A 324 23.15 -3.22 -5.53
CA GLY A 324 23.19 -2.23 -6.61
C GLY A 324 22.94 -0.78 -6.21
N VAL A 325 23.02 -0.45 -4.92
CA VAL A 325 22.91 0.93 -4.41
C VAL A 325 24.22 1.71 -4.58
N LEU A 326 25.35 1.01 -4.48
CA LEU A 326 26.69 1.51 -4.77
C LEU A 326 27.33 0.70 -5.90
N ARG A 327 28.39 1.24 -6.51
CA ARG A 327 29.22 0.49 -7.49
C ARG A 327 30.69 0.88 -7.39
N ARG A 328 31.58 -0.03 -7.80
CA ARG A 328 33.01 0.25 -7.98
C ARG A 328 33.29 0.62 -9.45
N THR A 329 34.15 1.62 -9.65
CA THR A 329 34.56 2.17 -10.95
C THR A 329 35.86 1.58 -11.48
#